data_AF-A0A9E5AXL5-F1
#
_entry.id   AF-A0A9E5AXL5-F1
#
_cell.length_a   1.000
_cell.length_b   1.000
_cell.length_c   1.000
_cell.angle_alpha   90.00
_cell.angle_beta   90.00
_cell.angle_gamma   90.00
#
_symmetry.space_group_name_H-M   'P 1'
#
loop_
_entity.id
_entity.type
_entity.pdbx_description
1 polymer ?
#
loop_
_entity_poly.entity_id
_entity_poly.type
_entity_poly.pdbx_seq_one_letter_code
_entity_poly.pdbx_strand_id
1 'polypeptide(L)'
;MVAEWYAASRETKTVSSSAGVQERATTALMVAPTWAEIAALNLHAREKLRAEGKLGRDEQTIVSLRAKTWTKAQQRDVRNYQAGDVLVSHKTTKHFLKGDELNVVRKDKRRLIVQRAGEEISVSPRQSGLAWTVCEERPLVVAPGEQLRVRAVSYAETVDGKRRRLANGTAVVLRSVDASGRLVLTEGSLLHTRQVVSGYAMTSHAAQGLSVDKVFVAGAISVEGLYVSATRGREGIRVFVPDRERLLAAAGLRGEARISALEFVRQHALGTDLRSVLARGWRHLMHVRKCFLAMHPPRLAREITLETERESLELPPRPVRILRPQPAADSPRRVVRHQPAAPRMRMGI
;
A
#
# COMPACT_ATOMS: atom_id res chain seq x y z
N MET A 1 -25.34 3.00 -9.18
CA MET A 1 -24.37 2.05 -8.59
C MET A 1 -25.01 0.98 -7.73
N VAL A 2 -25.53 1.30 -6.53
CA VAL A 2 -26.05 0.29 -5.58
C VAL A 2 -27.13 -0.60 -6.20
N ALA A 3 -28.05 -0.03 -6.99
CA ALA A 3 -29.08 -0.81 -7.69
C ALA A 3 -28.49 -1.86 -8.66
N GLU A 4 -27.47 -1.48 -9.45
CA GLU A 4 -26.79 -2.40 -10.37
C GLU A 4 -25.97 -3.46 -9.62
N TRP A 5 -25.31 -3.07 -8.53
CA TRP A 5 -24.63 -4.01 -7.64
C TRP A 5 -25.61 -5.03 -7.04
N TYR A 6 -26.76 -4.56 -6.55
CA TYR A 6 -27.80 -5.42 -6.00
C TYR A 6 -28.33 -6.39 -7.07
N ALA A 7 -28.68 -5.90 -8.26
CA ALA A 7 -29.12 -6.75 -9.36
C ALA A 7 -28.09 -7.85 -9.69
N ALA A 8 -26.81 -7.48 -9.82
CA ALA A 8 -25.73 -8.43 -10.06
C ALA A 8 -25.55 -9.45 -8.93
N SER A 9 -25.74 -9.05 -7.67
CA SER A 9 -25.66 -9.97 -6.52
C SER A 9 -26.80 -11.00 -6.45
N ARG A 10 -27.88 -10.79 -7.22
CA ARG A 10 -29.03 -11.69 -7.31
C ARG A 10 -28.90 -12.71 -8.45
N GLU A 11 -28.01 -12.46 -9.40
CA GLU A 11 -27.76 -13.39 -10.49
C GLU A 11 -27.17 -14.68 -9.94
N THR A 12 -27.63 -15.81 -10.48
CA THR A 12 -26.99 -17.10 -10.31
C THR A 12 -26.25 -17.45 -11.58
N LYS A 13 -25.16 -18.18 -11.42
CA LYS A 13 -24.38 -18.68 -12.54
C LYS A 13 -23.96 -20.11 -12.33
N THR A 14 -23.80 -20.77 -13.45
CA THR A 14 -23.40 -22.17 -13.51
C THR A 14 -21.89 -22.26 -13.62
N VAL A 15 -21.27 -23.03 -12.74
CA VAL A 15 -19.82 -23.25 -12.69
C VAL A 15 -19.53 -24.73 -12.76
N SER A 16 -18.71 -25.13 -13.74
CA SER A 16 -18.18 -26.48 -13.81
C SER A 16 -17.04 -26.64 -12.79
N SER A 17 -17.17 -27.66 -11.95
CA SER A 17 -16.16 -28.09 -10.98
C SER A 17 -15.84 -29.57 -11.19
N SER A 18 -14.79 -30.08 -10.54
CA SER A 18 -14.46 -31.51 -10.54
C SER A 18 -15.59 -32.39 -9.97
N ALA A 19 -16.52 -31.80 -9.22
CA ALA A 19 -17.71 -32.46 -8.68
C ALA A 19 -18.97 -32.27 -9.56
N GLY A 20 -18.82 -31.78 -10.79
CA GLY A 20 -19.92 -31.54 -11.73
C GLY A 20 -20.31 -30.06 -11.85
N VAL A 21 -21.44 -29.84 -12.51
CA VAL A 21 -22.02 -28.52 -12.79
C VAL A 21 -22.78 -28.03 -11.55
N GLN A 22 -22.39 -26.88 -11.00
CA GLN A 22 -23.00 -26.31 -9.79
C GLN A 22 -23.49 -24.89 -10.05
N GLU A 23 -24.68 -24.56 -9.57
CA GLU A 23 -25.17 -23.18 -9.53
C GLU A 23 -24.63 -22.47 -8.29
N ARG A 24 -24.11 -21.26 -8.49
CA ARG A 24 -23.67 -20.38 -7.40
C ARG A 24 -24.14 -18.95 -7.64
N ALA A 25 -24.32 -18.19 -6.56
CA ALA A 25 -24.58 -16.76 -6.67
C ALA A 25 -23.38 -16.03 -7.29
N THR A 26 -23.67 -15.07 -8.17
CA THR A 26 -22.69 -14.17 -8.76
C THR A 26 -22.14 -13.24 -7.68
N THR A 27 -20.82 -13.21 -7.54
CA THR A 27 -20.16 -12.36 -6.55
C THR A 27 -20.00 -10.93 -7.08
N ALA A 28 -20.49 -9.95 -6.32
CA ALA A 28 -20.45 -8.54 -6.69
C ALA A 28 -19.79 -7.69 -5.60
N LEU A 29 -18.93 -6.74 -5.98
CA LEU A 29 -18.24 -5.85 -5.05
C LEU A 29 -18.31 -4.39 -5.49
N MET A 30 -18.60 -3.48 -4.55
CA MET A 30 -18.42 -2.05 -4.76
C MET A 30 -17.04 -1.59 -4.29
N VAL A 31 -16.38 -0.76 -5.08
CA VAL A 31 -15.07 -0.20 -4.78
C VAL A 31 -15.14 1.32 -4.86
N ALA A 32 -14.66 2.01 -3.84
CA ALA A 32 -14.59 3.47 -3.81
C ALA A 32 -13.26 3.93 -3.20
N PRO A 33 -12.75 5.10 -3.59
CA PRO A 33 -11.41 5.50 -3.20
C PRO A 33 -11.33 6.08 -1.77
N THR A 34 -12.40 6.70 -1.26
CA THR A 34 -12.41 7.30 0.08
C THR A 34 -13.25 6.53 1.09
N TRP A 35 -12.92 6.66 2.37
CA TRP A 35 -13.71 6.07 3.46
C TRP A 35 -15.11 6.67 3.58
N ALA A 36 -15.28 7.95 3.25
CA ALA A 36 -16.58 8.62 3.27
C ALA A 36 -17.53 8.03 2.22
N GLU A 37 -17.03 7.85 0.99
CA GLU A 37 -17.80 7.21 -0.09
C GLU A 37 -18.11 5.75 0.24
N ILE A 38 -17.15 5.00 0.82
CA ILE A 38 -17.38 3.62 1.26
C ILE A 38 -18.48 3.57 2.32
N ALA A 39 -18.47 4.47 3.30
CA ALA A 39 -19.50 4.54 4.33
C ALA A 39 -20.87 4.84 3.71
N ALA A 40 -20.94 5.80 2.79
CA ALA A 40 -22.17 6.13 2.07
C ALA A 40 -22.67 4.95 1.22
N LEU A 41 -21.81 4.26 0.48
CA LEU A 41 -22.17 3.09 -0.33
C LEU A 41 -22.69 1.94 0.54
N ASN A 42 -22.03 1.69 1.68
CA ASN A 42 -22.50 0.67 2.64
C ASN A 42 -23.89 1.02 3.19
N LEU A 43 -24.13 2.29 3.54
CA LEU A 43 -25.44 2.73 4.03
C LEU A 43 -26.54 2.52 2.98
N HIS A 44 -26.34 3.01 1.76
CA HIS A 44 -27.31 2.83 0.67
C HIS A 44 -27.51 1.34 0.31
N ALA A 45 -26.46 0.52 0.37
CA ALA A 45 -26.59 -0.93 0.18
C ALA A 45 -27.48 -1.56 1.25
N ARG A 46 -27.31 -1.18 2.52
CA ARG A 46 -28.16 -1.65 3.62
C ARG A 46 -29.61 -1.24 3.43
N GLU A 47 -29.86 0.03 3.08
CA GLU A 47 -31.21 0.52 2.82
C GLU A 47 -31.89 -0.26 1.70
N LYS A 48 -31.16 -0.51 0.60
CA LYS A 48 -31.67 -1.32 -0.51
C LYS A 48 -31.95 -2.76 -0.08
N LEU A 49 -31.03 -3.41 0.64
CA LEU A 49 -31.24 -4.77 1.14
C LEU A 49 -32.41 -4.87 2.13
N ARG A 50 -32.62 -3.85 2.94
CA ARG A 50 -33.74 -3.77 3.90
C ARG A 50 -35.07 -3.61 3.17
N ALA A 51 -35.15 -2.73 2.18
CA ALA A 51 -36.34 -2.53 1.36
C ALA A 51 -36.77 -3.83 0.64
N GLU A 52 -35.79 -4.66 0.28
CA GLU A 52 -35.99 -5.93 -0.43
C GLU A 52 -36.14 -7.14 0.53
N GLY A 53 -36.18 -6.90 1.85
CA GLY A 53 -36.34 -7.94 2.86
C GLY A 53 -35.17 -8.92 2.98
N LYS A 54 -33.99 -8.57 2.46
CA LYS A 54 -32.75 -9.38 2.55
C LYS A 54 -31.95 -9.09 3.81
N LEU A 55 -32.17 -7.92 4.41
CA LEU A 55 -31.59 -7.55 5.70
C LEU A 55 -32.71 -7.50 6.75
N GLY A 56 -32.43 -8.07 7.92
CA GLY A 56 -33.34 -8.03 9.07
C GLY A 56 -33.64 -6.59 9.50
N ARG A 57 -34.80 -6.39 10.12
CA ARG A 57 -35.21 -5.08 10.68
C ARG A 57 -34.59 -4.81 12.04
N ASP A 58 -34.23 -5.86 12.76
CA ASP A 58 -33.63 -5.78 14.09
C ASP A 58 -32.15 -5.43 13.97
N GLU A 59 -31.84 -4.15 14.14
CA GLU A 59 -30.48 -3.66 14.16
C GLU A 59 -29.90 -3.73 15.56
N GLN A 60 -28.67 -4.23 15.66
CA GLN A 60 -27.90 -4.27 16.88
C GLN A 60 -26.57 -3.56 16.66
N THR A 61 -26.18 -2.71 17.60
CA THR A 61 -24.84 -2.11 17.59
C THR A 61 -23.88 -3.02 18.34
N ILE A 62 -22.83 -3.47 17.66
CA ILE A 62 -21.73 -4.23 18.24
C ILE A 62 -20.47 -3.38 18.30
N VAL A 63 -19.51 -3.78 19.14
CA VAL A 63 -18.18 -3.20 19.16
C VAL A 63 -17.28 -3.94 18.18
N SER A 64 -16.81 -3.23 17.16
CA SER A 64 -15.83 -3.71 16.21
C SER A 64 -14.43 -3.16 16.50
N LEU A 65 -13.40 -3.97 16.26
CA LEU A 65 -12.01 -3.59 16.40
C LEU A 65 -11.41 -3.17 15.05
N ARG A 66 -10.97 -1.91 14.96
CA ARG A 66 -10.28 -1.38 13.78
C ARG A 66 -8.80 -1.20 14.07
N ALA A 67 -7.95 -1.88 13.31
CA ALA A 67 -6.51 -1.72 13.44
C ALA A 67 -6.08 -0.27 13.11
N LYS A 68 -5.29 0.34 14.01
CA LYS A 68 -4.69 1.65 13.77
C LYS A 68 -3.57 1.52 12.72
N THR A 69 -3.57 2.43 11.74
CA THR A 69 -2.60 2.40 10.64
C THR A 69 -1.30 3.08 11.07
N TRP A 70 -0.59 2.46 12.02
CA TRP A 70 0.67 2.97 12.56
C TRP A 70 1.88 2.37 11.86
N THR A 71 2.88 3.21 11.60
CA THR A 71 4.22 2.78 11.19
C THR A 71 4.91 2.00 12.30
N LYS A 72 5.93 1.20 11.96
CA LYS A 72 6.74 0.47 12.95
C LYS A 72 7.37 1.38 14.00
N ALA A 73 7.75 2.61 13.62
CA ALA A 73 8.28 3.60 14.54
C ALA A 73 7.20 4.10 15.50
N GLN A 74 6.01 4.42 14.98
CA GLN A 74 4.87 4.85 15.81
C GLN A 74 4.42 3.76 16.79
N GLN A 75 4.40 2.50 16.37
CA GLN A 75 4.10 1.35 17.24
C GLN A 75 5.09 1.20 18.40
N ARG A 76 6.35 1.63 18.25
CA ARG A 76 7.35 1.52 19.32
C ARG A 76 7.32 2.69 20.30
N ASP A 77 6.62 3.77 19.96
CA ASP A 77 6.53 4.97 20.78
C ASP A 77 5.32 4.90 21.71
N VAL A 78 5.59 4.77 23.01
CA VAL A 78 4.58 4.69 24.07
C VAL A 78 3.62 5.88 24.06
N ARG A 79 4.05 7.05 23.55
CA ARG A 79 3.24 8.28 23.55
C ARG A 79 2.02 8.18 22.64
N ASN A 80 2.08 7.35 21.60
CA ASN A 80 0.98 7.17 20.64
C ASN A 80 -0.19 6.35 21.21
N TYR A 81 0.05 5.61 22.29
CA TYR A 81 -0.96 4.79 22.94
C TYR A 81 -1.87 5.65 23.81
N GLN A 82 -3.15 5.28 23.81
CA GLN A 82 -4.19 5.91 24.60
C GLN A 82 -4.88 4.87 25.48
N ALA A 83 -5.40 5.31 26.63
CA ALA A 83 -6.27 4.47 27.43
C ALA A 83 -7.52 4.12 26.61
N GLY A 84 -7.96 2.86 26.67
CA GLY A 84 -9.05 2.33 25.84
C GLY A 84 -8.60 1.72 24.50
N ASP A 85 -7.32 1.83 24.12
CA ASP A 85 -6.80 1.07 22.97
C ASP A 85 -6.82 -0.43 23.27
N VAL A 86 -7.13 -1.25 22.26
CA VAL A 86 -7.20 -2.71 22.39
C VAL A 86 -6.04 -3.35 21.64
N LEU A 87 -5.21 -4.11 22.34
CA LEU A 87 -4.12 -4.86 21.73
C LEU A 87 -4.61 -6.28 21.41
N VAL A 88 -4.70 -6.61 20.13
CA VAL A 88 -5.07 -7.96 19.70
C VAL A 88 -3.82 -8.80 19.45
N SER A 89 -3.60 -9.79 20.31
CA SER A 89 -2.45 -10.69 20.25
C SER A 89 -2.51 -11.60 19.04
N HIS A 90 -1.39 -11.73 18.32
CA HIS A 90 -1.21 -12.74 17.27
C HIS A 90 -0.11 -13.76 17.60
N LYS A 91 0.55 -13.62 18.76
CA LYS A 91 1.61 -14.52 19.23
C LYS A 91 1.38 -14.90 20.70
N THR A 92 1.52 -16.18 21.00
CA THR A 92 1.53 -16.66 22.39
C THR A 92 2.82 -16.25 23.09
N THR A 93 2.67 -15.70 24.29
CA THR A 93 3.75 -15.31 25.20
C THR A 93 3.50 -15.91 26.59
N LYS A 94 4.40 -15.67 27.54
CA LYS A 94 4.21 -16.07 28.95
C LYS A 94 2.96 -15.45 29.59
N HIS A 95 2.54 -14.26 29.13
CA HIS A 95 1.49 -13.47 29.79
C HIS A 95 0.13 -13.54 29.08
N PHE A 96 0.13 -13.86 27.79
CA PHE A 96 -1.08 -13.90 26.98
C PHE A 96 -0.93 -14.89 25.82
N LEU A 97 -2.04 -15.48 25.42
CA LEU A 97 -2.19 -16.39 24.30
C LEU A 97 -2.44 -15.63 23.00
N LYS A 98 -2.25 -16.32 21.88
CA LYS A 98 -2.68 -15.83 20.57
C LYS A 98 -4.21 -15.65 20.54
N GLY A 99 -4.66 -14.48 20.09
CA GLY A 99 -6.07 -14.12 19.99
C GLY A 99 -6.60 -13.33 21.18
N ASP A 100 -5.84 -13.21 22.27
CA ASP A 100 -6.25 -12.40 23.41
C ASP A 100 -6.38 -10.91 23.04
N GLU A 101 -7.35 -10.26 23.66
CA GLU A 101 -7.58 -8.83 23.59
C GLU A 101 -7.13 -8.22 24.94
N LEU A 102 -6.19 -7.27 24.88
CA LEU A 102 -5.62 -6.61 26.06
C LEU A 102 -5.97 -5.12 26.01
N ASN A 103 -6.69 -4.61 27.01
CA ASN A 103 -7.12 -3.21 27.05
C ASN A 103 -6.03 -2.34 27.67
N VAL A 104 -5.59 -1.29 26.97
CA VAL A 104 -4.61 -0.34 27.51
C VAL A 104 -5.28 0.49 28.60
N VAL A 105 -4.81 0.36 29.84
CA VAL A 105 -5.33 1.10 30.99
C VAL A 105 -4.57 2.41 31.16
N ARG A 106 -3.23 2.30 31.23
CA ARG A 106 -2.36 3.46 31.45
C ARG A 106 -0.98 3.25 30.86
N LYS A 107 -0.27 4.36 30.72
CA LYS A 107 1.15 4.41 30.36
C LYS A 107 1.95 4.54 31.65
N ASP A 108 2.93 3.66 31.85
CA ASP A 108 3.88 3.76 32.96
C ASP A 108 5.30 3.91 32.41
N LYS A 109 5.82 5.14 32.47
CA LYS A 109 7.12 5.54 31.92
C LYS A 109 7.28 5.13 30.44
N ARG A 110 7.98 4.02 30.19
CA ARG A 110 8.27 3.46 28.84
C ARG A 110 7.52 2.14 28.56
N ARG A 111 6.58 1.77 29.42
CA ARG A 111 5.79 0.54 29.35
C ARG A 111 4.30 0.86 29.29
N LEU A 112 3.53 -0.10 28.81
CA LEU A 112 2.08 -0.06 28.79
C LEU A 112 1.58 -0.99 29.89
N ILE A 113 0.64 -0.51 30.69
CA ILE A 113 -0.13 -1.36 31.58
C ILE A 113 -1.42 -1.69 30.86
N VAL A 114 -1.63 -2.98 30.63
CA VAL A 114 -2.79 -3.50 29.92
C VAL A 114 -3.57 -4.44 30.83
N GLN A 115 -4.88 -4.48 30.67
CA GLN A 115 -5.75 -5.34 31.44
C GLN A 115 -6.25 -6.49 30.58
N ARG A 116 -6.23 -7.70 31.15
CA ARG A 116 -6.79 -8.92 30.57
C ARG A 116 -7.62 -9.62 31.64
N ALA A 117 -8.92 -9.80 31.40
CA ALA A 117 -9.82 -10.51 32.32
C ALA A 117 -9.73 -10.02 33.79
N GLY A 118 -9.50 -8.73 34.00
CA GLY A 118 -9.34 -8.11 35.32
C GLY A 118 -7.89 -7.97 35.80
N GLU A 119 -6.95 -8.75 35.27
CA GLU A 119 -5.53 -8.71 35.66
C GLU A 119 -4.74 -7.65 34.89
N GLU A 120 -3.87 -6.91 35.59
CA GLU A 120 -2.96 -5.94 34.98
C GLU A 120 -1.62 -6.59 34.60
N ILE A 121 -1.19 -6.38 33.36
CA ILE A 121 0.04 -6.90 32.79
C ILE A 121 0.86 -5.73 32.25
N SER A 122 2.16 -5.71 32.58
CA SER A 122 3.08 -4.71 32.03
C SER A 122 3.74 -5.22 30.75
N VAL A 123 3.46 -4.57 29.61
CA VAL A 123 4.01 -4.92 28.30
C VAL A 123 4.89 -3.81 27.74
N SER A 124 5.81 -4.16 26.83
CA SER A 124 6.70 -3.20 26.18
C SER A 124 6.17 -2.85 24.79
N PRO A 125 5.99 -1.56 24.43
CA PRO A 125 5.64 -1.14 23.06
C PRO A 125 6.56 -1.71 21.97
N ARG A 126 7.79 -2.09 22.31
CA ARG A 126 8.74 -2.72 21.37
C ARG A 126 8.27 -4.06 20.81
N GLN A 127 7.35 -4.73 21.51
CA GLN A 127 6.70 -5.96 21.08
C GLN A 127 5.51 -5.70 20.13
N SER A 128 5.07 -4.45 19.98
CA SER A 128 4.00 -4.08 19.05
C SER A 128 4.39 -4.40 17.61
N GLY A 129 3.45 -4.97 16.86
CA GLY A 129 3.67 -5.47 15.50
C GLY A 129 4.41 -6.81 15.42
N LEU A 130 4.96 -7.32 16.53
CA LEU A 130 5.58 -8.65 16.64
C LEU A 130 4.74 -9.62 17.47
N ALA A 131 4.01 -9.11 18.45
CA ALA A 131 3.17 -9.91 19.34
C ALA A 131 1.69 -9.53 19.25
N TRP A 132 1.36 -8.28 18.92
CA TRP A 132 -0.02 -7.80 18.79
C TRP A 132 -0.17 -6.73 17.71
N THR A 133 -1.43 -6.49 17.35
CA THR A 133 -1.90 -5.35 16.54
C THR A 133 -2.64 -4.38 17.45
N VAL A 134 -2.41 -3.08 17.29
CA VAL A 134 -3.13 -2.05 18.06
C VAL A 134 -4.42 -1.70 17.32
N CYS A 135 -5.54 -1.80 18.03
CA CYS A 135 -6.87 -1.52 17.52
C CYS A 135 -7.55 -0.43 18.35
N GLU A 136 -8.47 0.27 17.72
CA GLU A 136 -9.47 1.11 18.38
C GLU A 136 -10.84 0.42 18.29
N GLU A 137 -11.65 0.60 19.33
CA GLU A 137 -13.04 0.19 19.33
C GLU A 137 -13.88 1.17 18.52
N ARG A 138 -14.73 0.65 17.64
CA ARG A 138 -15.71 1.43 16.88
C ARG A 138 -17.07 0.76 16.92
N PRO A 139 -18.17 1.51 17.06
CA PRO A 139 -19.50 0.96 16.91
C PRO A 139 -19.70 0.51 15.46
N LEU A 140 -20.31 -0.66 15.29
CA LEU A 140 -20.74 -1.19 14.02
C LEU A 140 -22.19 -1.65 14.16
N VAL A 141 -23.09 -1.05 13.40
CA VAL A 141 -24.48 -1.48 13.34
C VAL A 141 -24.55 -2.72 12.45
N VAL A 142 -25.19 -3.78 12.93
CA VAL A 142 -25.35 -5.05 12.21
C VAL A 142 -26.80 -5.52 12.29
N ALA A 143 -27.23 -6.32 11.33
CA ALA A 143 -28.55 -6.93 11.31
C ALA A 143 -28.44 -8.38 10.77
N PRO A 144 -29.43 -9.26 11.02
CA PRO A 144 -29.49 -10.57 10.39
C PRO A 144 -29.41 -10.44 8.86
N GLY A 145 -28.54 -11.23 8.22
CA GLY A 145 -28.25 -11.15 6.78
C GLY A 145 -27.14 -10.15 6.41
N GLU A 146 -26.53 -9.45 7.36
CA GLU A 146 -25.45 -8.50 7.10
C GLU A 146 -24.23 -9.22 6.50
N GLN A 147 -23.68 -8.68 5.41
CA GLN A 147 -22.40 -9.14 4.89
C GLN A 147 -21.28 -8.41 5.61
N LEU A 148 -20.49 -9.13 6.40
CA LEU A 148 -19.33 -8.61 7.11
C LEU A 148 -18.04 -9.07 6.44
N ARG A 149 -16.98 -8.30 6.64
CA ARG A 149 -15.64 -8.63 6.17
C ARG A 149 -14.66 -8.67 7.32
N VAL A 150 -13.99 -9.80 7.43
CA VAL A 150 -12.96 -10.03 8.44
C VAL A 150 -11.70 -9.24 8.08
N ARG A 151 -11.12 -8.51 9.04
CA ARG A 151 -9.95 -7.63 8.85
C ARG A 151 -8.64 -8.18 9.42
N ALA A 152 -8.68 -9.38 10.00
CA ALA A 152 -7.51 -10.09 10.50
C ALA A 152 -7.72 -11.60 10.37
N VAL A 153 -6.63 -12.38 10.28
CA VAL A 153 -6.75 -13.84 10.28
C VAL A 153 -7.42 -14.29 11.59
N SER A 154 -8.48 -15.08 11.48
CA SER A 154 -9.25 -15.56 12.62
C SER A 154 -9.81 -16.97 12.36
N TYR A 155 -10.72 -17.43 13.21
CA TYR A 155 -11.37 -18.72 13.12
C TYR A 155 -12.87 -18.57 13.34
N ALA A 156 -13.64 -19.40 12.65
CA ALA A 156 -15.02 -19.67 12.98
C ALA A 156 -15.13 -21.09 13.54
N GLU A 157 -15.93 -21.29 14.58
CA GLU A 157 -16.09 -22.57 15.26
C GLU A 157 -17.56 -23.02 15.21
N THR A 158 -17.81 -24.23 14.74
CA THR A 158 -19.18 -24.79 14.76
C THR A 158 -19.55 -25.27 16.16
N VAL A 159 -20.84 -25.54 16.38
CA VAL A 159 -21.33 -26.11 17.64
C VAL A 159 -20.63 -27.44 17.97
N ASP A 160 -20.28 -28.23 16.94
CA ASP A 160 -19.53 -29.49 17.08
C ASP A 160 -18.02 -29.30 17.37
N GLY A 161 -17.56 -28.08 17.61
CA GLY A 161 -16.15 -27.77 17.92
C GLY A 161 -15.20 -27.78 16.71
N LYS A 162 -15.70 -27.92 15.48
CA LYS A 162 -14.86 -27.86 14.28
C LYS A 162 -14.44 -26.42 14.00
N ARG A 163 -13.14 -26.18 13.92
CA ARG A 163 -12.56 -24.86 13.67
C ARG A 163 -12.17 -24.68 12.21
N ARG A 164 -12.66 -23.60 11.60
CA ARG A 164 -12.34 -23.18 10.24
C ARG A 164 -11.55 -21.88 10.28
N ARG A 165 -10.37 -21.87 9.69
CA ARG A 165 -9.55 -20.65 9.57
C ARG A 165 -10.15 -19.69 8.54
N LEU A 166 -10.26 -18.41 8.90
CA LEU A 166 -10.67 -17.31 8.05
C LEU A 166 -9.47 -16.43 7.73
N ALA A 167 -9.28 -16.12 6.45
CA ALA A 167 -8.23 -15.22 6.02
C ALA A 167 -8.64 -13.75 6.20
N ASN A 168 -7.66 -12.85 6.20
CA ASN A 168 -7.96 -11.42 6.11
C ASN A 168 -8.67 -11.14 4.77
N GLY A 169 -9.76 -10.38 4.82
CA GLY A 169 -10.56 -10.04 3.66
C GLY A 169 -11.68 -11.02 3.35
N THR A 170 -11.79 -12.15 4.07
CA THR A 170 -12.91 -13.09 3.90
C THR A 170 -14.24 -12.41 4.21
N ALA A 171 -15.21 -12.56 3.31
CA ALA A 171 -16.59 -12.15 3.55
C ALA A 171 -17.35 -13.28 4.26
N VAL A 172 -18.16 -12.90 5.24
CA VAL A 172 -19.04 -13.79 6.02
C VAL A 172 -20.41 -13.14 6.13
N VAL A 173 -21.46 -13.94 6.29
CA VAL A 173 -22.83 -13.42 6.45
C VAL A 173 -23.28 -13.68 7.88
N LEU A 174 -23.81 -12.63 8.52
CA LEU A 174 -24.30 -12.69 9.88
C LEU A 174 -25.68 -13.34 9.92
N ARG A 175 -25.90 -14.28 10.83
CA ARG A 175 -27.23 -14.80 11.17
C ARG A 175 -27.82 -14.01 12.34
N SER A 176 -27.06 -13.89 13.42
CA SER A 176 -27.48 -13.21 14.65
C SER A 176 -26.26 -12.87 15.51
N VAL A 177 -26.48 -12.09 16.56
CA VAL A 177 -25.51 -11.88 17.63
C VAL A 177 -25.97 -12.68 18.85
N ASP A 178 -25.06 -13.40 19.51
CA ASP A 178 -25.40 -14.13 20.73
C ASP A 178 -25.55 -13.20 21.95
N ALA A 179 -26.02 -13.73 23.07
CA ALA A 179 -26.20 -12.96 24.31
C ALA A 179 -24.88 -12.39 24.88
N SER A 180 -23.74 -12.95 24.48
CA SER A 180 -22.40 -12.48 24.87
C SER A 180 -21.82 -11.44 23.91
N GLY A 181 -22.55 -11.07 22.86
CA GLY A 181 -22.12 -10.10 21.85
C GLY A 181 -21.24 -10.70 20.74
N ARG A 182 -21.13 -12.02 20.64
CA ARG A 182 -20.38 -12.70 19.57
C ARG A 182 -21.24 -12.91 18.34
N LEU A 183 -20.59 -12.96 17.18
CA LEU A 183 -21.25 -13.05 15.88
C LEU A 183 -21.47 -14.51 15.47
N VAL A 184 -22.73 -14.87 15.24
CA VAL A 184 -23.15 -16.17 14.72
C VAL A 184 -23.33 -16.06 13.21
N LEU A 185 -22.59 -16.84 12.44
CA LEU A 185 -22.62 -16.82 10.98
C LEU A 185 -23.82 -17.60 10.43
N THR A 186 -24.17 -17.38 9.17
CA THR A 186 -25.28 -18.08 8.47
C THR A 186 -25.16 -19.60 8.46
N GLU A 187 -23.95 -20.14 8.51
CA GLU A 187 -23.67 -21.57 8.62
C GLU A 187 -23.78 -22.10 10.06
N GLY A 188 -24.10 -21.26 11.04
CA GLY A 188 -24.23 -21.63 12.46
C GLY A 188 -22.90 -21.65 13.24
N SER A 189 -21.81 -21.18 12.64
CA SER A 189 -20.51 -21.08 13.32
C SER A 189 -20.34 -19.75 14.05
N LEU A 190 -19.67 -19.78 15.21
CA LEU A 190 -19.32 -18.60 16.01
C LEU A 190 -18.00 -18.00 15.51
N LEU A 191 -18.00 -16.69 15.27
CA LEU A 191 -16.82 -15.95 14.86
C LEU A 191 -16.00 -15.49 16.08
N HIS A 192 -14.73 -15.90 16.14
CA HIS A 192 -13.80 -15.60 17.25
C HIS A 192 -13.05 -14.28 17.09
N THR A 193 -13.62 -13.28 16.41
CA THR A 193 -12.98 -11.97 16.27
C THR A 193 -13.99 -10.85 16.18
N ARG A 194 -13.67 -9.74 16.84
CA ARG A 194 -14.37 -8.45 16.70
C ARG A 194 -13.80 -7.59 15.55
N GLN A 195 -12.72 -8.01 14.90
CA GLN A 195 -12.08 -7.26 13.80
C GLN A 195 -12.85 -7.43 12.49
N VAL A 196 -14.04 -6.83 12.41
CA VAL A 196 -14.96 -6.93 11.26
C VAL A 196 -15.43 -5.55 10.79
N VAL A 197 -15.69 -5.42 9.50
CA VAL A 197 -16.28 -4.21 8.90
C VAL A 197 -17.42 -4.58 7.96
N SER A 198 -18.21 -3.60 7.52
CA SER A 198 -19.18 -3.82 6.43
C SER A 198 -18.50 -4.42 5.19
N GLY A 199 -19.16 -5.40 4.58
CA GLY A 199 -18.62 -6.21 3.50
C GLY A 199 -18.99 -5.76 2.09
N TYR A 200 -19.90 -4.80 1.94
CA TYR A 200 -20.48 -4.40 0.64
C TYR A 200 -19.55 -3.52 -0.21
N ALA A 201 -18.89 -2.55 0.41
CA ALA A 201 -17.96 -1.63 -0.25
C ALA A 201 -16.57 -1.63 0.41
N MET A 202 -15.51 -1.42 -0.39
CA MET A 202 -14.14 -1.31 0.10
C MET A 202 -13.25 -0.40 -0.76
N THR A 203 -12.05 -0.09 -0.26
CA THR A 203 -11.03 0.63 -1.04
C THR A 203 -10.36 -0.26 -2.08
N SER A 204 -9.84 0.31 -3.17
CA SER A 204 -9.05 -0.41 -4.19
C SER A 204 -7.88 -1.19 -3.60
N HIS A 205 -7.15 -0.60 -2.65
CA HIS A 205 -6.05 -1.25 -1.95
C HIS A 205 -6.50 -2.48 -1.15
N ALA A 206 -7.63 -2.38 -0.44
CA ALA A 206 -8.22 -3.52 0.28
C ALA A 206 -8.78 -4.59 -0.65
N ALA A 207 -9.12 -4.23 -1.89
CA ALA A 207 -9.58 -5.16 -2.91
C ALA A 207 -8.44 -5.95 -3.55
N GLN A 208 -7.18 -5.56 -3.33
CA GLN A 208 -6.04 -6.21 -3.96
C GLN A 208 -5.97 -7.70 -3.61
N GLY A 209 -5.78 -8.53 -4.65
CA GLY A 209 -5.74 -9.99 -4.53
C GLY A 209 -7.11 -10.65 -4.42
N LEU A 210 -8.21 -9.90 -4.26
CA LEU A 210 -9.56 -10.45 -4.34
C LEU A 210 -9.95 -10.63 -5.81
N SER A 211 -10.83 -11.60 -6.05
CA SER A 211 -11.50 -11.76 -7.33
C SER A 211 -12.98 -11.97 -7.08
N VAL A 212 -13.80 -11.21 -7.79
CA VAL A 212 -15.25 -11.35 -7.80
C VAL A 212 -15.72 -11.42 -9.25
N ASP A 213 -16.97 -11.79 -9.47
CA ASP A 213 -17.50 -11.93 -10.82
C ASP A 213 -17.75 -10.54 -11.43
N LYS A 214 -18.38 -9.63 -10.69
CA LYS A 214 -18.66 -8.26 -11.13
C LYS A 214 -18.17 -7.19 -10.16
N VAL A 215 -17.54 -6.13 -10.66
CA VAL A 215 -17.06 -5.00 -9.84
C VAL A 215 -17.73 -3.70 -10.27
N PHE A 216 -18.14 -2.92 -9.28
CA PHE A 216 -18.74 -1.60 -9.45
C PHE A 216 -17.82 -0.55 -8.81
N VAL A 217 -17.24 0.34 -9.59
CA VAL A 217 -16.21 1.28 -9.15
C VAL A 217 -16.76 2.70 -9.09
N ALA A 218 -16.68 3.36 -7.94
CA ALA A 218 -17.06 4.75 -7.71
C ALA A 218 -15.88 5.68 -7.99
N GLY A 219 -15.74 6.10 -9.25
CA GLY A 219 -14.61 6.90 -9.71
C GLY A 219 -13.24 6.24 -9.47
N ALA A 220 -12.18 7.00 -9.69
CA ALA A 220 -10.83 6.61 -9.30
C ALA A 220 -10.01 7.86 -9.00
N ILE A 221 -9.11 7.76 -8.02
CA ILE A 221 -8.17 8.86 -7.68
C ILE A 221 -6.86 8.73 -8.47
N SER A 222 -6.48 7.51 -8.86
CA SER A 222 -5.23 7.19 -9.54
C SER A 222 -5.42 6.13 -10.63
N VAL A 223 -4.48 6.09 -11.57
CA VAL A 223 -4.44 5.08 -12.64
C VAL A 223 -4.29 3.68 -12.04
N GLU A 224 -3.39 3.55 -11.07
CA GLU A 224 -3.11 2.30 -10.35
C GLU A 224 -4.31 1.86 -9.53
N GLY A 225 -4.99 2.79 -8.85
CA GLY A 225 -6.23 2.49 -8.12
C GLY A 225 -7.35 2.02 -9.04
N LEU A 226 -7.53 2.66 -10.20
CA LEU A 226 -8.48 2.21 -11.22
C LEU A 226 -8.12 0.83 -11.74
N TYR A 227 -6.86 0.61 -12.11
CA TYR A 227 -6.35 -0.67 -12.60
C TYR A 227 -6.57 -1.79 -11.58
N VAL A 228 -6.17 -1.57 -10.32
CA VAL A 228 -6.36 -2.55 -9.25
C VAL A 228 -7.84 -2.86 -9.06
N SER A 229 -8.73 -1.87 -9.12
CA SER A 229 -10.17 -2.07 -8.93
C SER A 229 -10.81 -2.82 -10.09
N ALA A 230 -10.52 -2.37 -11.31
CA ALA A 230 -11.02 -2.95 -12.56
C ALA A 230 -10.64 -4.42 -12.68
N THR A 231 -9.38 -4.77 -12.43
CA THR A 231 -8.87 -6.14 -12.56
C THR A 231 -9.43 -7.14 -11.52
N ARG A 232 -10.31 -6.73 -10.60
CA ARG A 232 -10.96 -7.65 -9.66
C ARG A 232 -12.19 -8.34 -10.22
N GLY A 233 -12.81 -7.80 -11.27
CA GLY A 233 -13.98 -8.38 -11.91
C GLY A 233 -13.56 -9.43 -12.95
N ARG A 234 -14.08 -10.64 -12.85
CA ARG A 234 -13.84 -11.72 -13.83
C ARG A 234 -14.71 -11.59 -15.07
N GLU A 235 -15.96 -11.18 -14.88
CA GLU A 235 -16.99 -11.17 -15.92
C GLU A 235 -17.35 -9.76 -16.35
N GLY A 236 -17.30 -8.79 -15.43
CA GLY A 236 -17.71 -7.43 -15.74
C GLY A 236 -17.20 -6.38 -14.77
N ILE A 237 -17.01 -5.18 -15.31
CA ILE A 237 -16.63 -3.99 -14.56
C ILE A 237 -17.56 -2.87 -14.98
N ARG A 238 -18.09 -2.13 -14.02
CA ARG A 238 -18.88 -0.93 -14.24
C ARG A 238 -18.27 0.22 -13.46
N VAL A 239 -17.81 1.25 -14.17
CA VAL A 239 -17.23 2.44 -13.56
C VAL A 239 -18.26 3.56 -13.57
N PHE A 240 -18.54 4.13 -12.41
CA PHE A 240 -19.42 5.28 -12.24
C PHE A 240 -18.55 6.51 -12.07
N VAL A 241 -18.70 7.47 -12.96
CA VAL A 241 -18.07 8.78 -12.86
C VAL A 241 -19.10 9.87 -13.08
N PRO A 242 -18.96 11.04 -12.43
CA PRO A 242 -19.82 12.17 -12.68
C PRO A 242 -19.80 12.64 -14.13
N ASP A 243 -18.61 12.57 -14.77
CA ASP A 243 -18.40 13.00 -16.14
C ASP A 243 -17.45 12.03 -16.86
N ARG A 244 -17.99 11.35 -17.88
CA ARG A 244 -17.27 10.37 -18.70
C ARG A 244 -16.20 11.04 -19.54
N GLU A 245 -16.53 12.14 -20.20
CA GLU A 245 -15.59 12.83 -21.08
C GLU A 245 -14.45 13.41 -20.26
N ARG A 246 -14.73 13.95 -19.07
CA ARG A 246 -13.67 14.40 -18.16
C ARG A 246 -12.77 13.26 -17.70
N LEU A 247 -13.29 12.07 -17.42
CA LEU A 247 -12.44 10.91 -17.07
C LEU A 247 -11.57 10.48 -18.26
N LEU A 248 -12.13 10.44 -19.47
CA LEU A 248 -11.42 10.00 -20.68
C LEU A 248 -10.41 11.04 -21.17
N ALA A 249 -10.78 12.33 -21.15
CA ALA A 249 -9.91 13.45 -21.46
C ALA A 249 -8.84 13.63 -20.37
N ALA A 250 -9.16 13.29 -19.12
CA ALA A 250 -8.16 13.09 -18.08
C ALA A 250 -7.44 11.74 -18.26
N ALA A 251 -6.53 11.71 -19.23
CA ALA A 251 -5.27 10.97 -19.07
C ALA A 251 -4.54 11.33 -17.75
N GLY A 252 -5.01 12.36 -17.02
CA GLY A 252 -4.52 12.91 -15.76
C GLY A 252 -5.17 12.38 -14.47
N LEU A 253 -5.56 11.11 -14.40
CA LEU A 253 -5.47 10.44 -13.09
C LEU A 253 -4.00 10.49 -12.67
N ARG A 254 -3.71 10.95 -11.45
CA ARG A 254 -2.32 11.02 -10.99
C ARG A 254 -1.77 9.59 -10.95
N GLY A 255 -0.60 9.38 -11.55
CA GLY A 255 0.18 8.18 -11.31
C GLY A 255 0.59 8.15 -9.84
N GLU A 256 0.42 7.01 -9.19
CA GLU A 256 1.00 6.72 -7.88
C GLU A 256 2.48 6.32 -7.97
N ALA A 257 3.07 6.33 -9.18
CA ALA A 257 4.49 6.15 -9.41
C ALA A 257 5.31 7.08 -8.50
N ARG A 258 5.92 6.48 -7.47
CA ARG A 258 6.86 7.16 -6.58
C ARG A 258 8.27 6.94 -7.09
N ILE A 259 8.98 8.04 -7.30
CA ILE A 259 10.41 8.00 -7.62
C ILE A 259 11.13 7.34 -6.45
N SER A 260 11.95 6.33 -6.73
CA SER A 260 12.76 5.69 -5.69
C SER A 260 13.79 6.69 -5.14
N ALA A 261 14.21 6.55 -3.87
CA ALA A 261 15.22 7.45 -3.31
C ALA A 261 16.51 7.47 -4.14
N LEU A 262 16.90 6.32 -4.71
CA LEU A 262 18.07 6.22 -5.58
C LEU A 262 17.88 6.96 -6.91
N GLU A 263 16.71 6.81 -7.53
CA GLU A 263 16.36 7.52 -8.75
C GLU A 263 16.23 9.02 -8.51
N PHE A 264 15.64 9.43 -7.39
CA PHE A 264 15.59 10.82 -6.98
C PHE A 264 16.99 11.40 -6.81
N VAL A 265 17.89 10.71 -6.11
CA VAL A 265 19.29 11.12 -5.93
C VAL A 265 20.04 11.17 -7.27
N ARG A 266 19.78 10.23 -8.18
CA ARG A 266 20.39 10.22 -9.54
C ARG A 266 19.88 11.37 -10.40
N GLN A 267 18.57 11.63 -10.39
CA GLN A 267 17.94 12.68 -11.20
C GLN A 267 18.20 14.09 -10.66
N HIS A 268 18.20 14.24 -9.34
CA HIS A 268 18.38 15.53 -8.68
C HIS A 268 19.81 15.76 -8.19
N ALA A 269 20.75 14.87 -8.59
CA ALA A 269 22.18 14.87 -8.31
C ALA A 269 22.57 16.01 -7.37
N LEU A 270 22.25 15.84 -6.08
CA LEU A 270 22.52 16.83 -5.03
C LEU A 270 24.04 16.93 -4.90
N GLY A 271 24.65 17.74 -5.76
CA GLY A 271 26.03 18.19 -5.66
C GLY A 271 27.13 17.13 -5.72
N THR A 272 26.95 15.98 -6.37
CA THR A 272 28.05 15.01 -6.59
C THR A 272 28.49 14.88 -8.03
N ASP A 273 28.23 15.86 -8.89
CA ASP A 273 29.01 15.97 -10.12
C ASP A 273 30.46 16.27 -9.73
N LEU A 274 31.40 15.45 -10.21
CA LEU A 274 32.84 15.59 -9.96
C LEU A 274 33.29 17.04 -10.24
N ARG A 275 32.74 17.69 -11.27
CA ARG A 275 33.01 19.09 -11.59
C ARG A 275 32.59 20.04 -10.47
N SER A 276 31.42 19.81 -9.88
CA SER A 276 30.89 20.61 -8.77
C SER A 276 31.71 20.43 -7.48
N VAL A 277 32.15 19.19 -7.21
CA VAL A 277 33.03 18.86 -6.08
C VAL A 277 34.40 19.52 -6.25
N LEU A 278 35.01 19.39 -7.43
CA LEU A 278 36.29 20.01 -7.77
C LEU A 278 36.20 21.54 -7.73
N ALA A 279 35.10 22.13 -8.22
CA ALA A 279 34.89 23.58 -8.15
C ALA A 279 34.73 24.11 -6.72
N ARG A 280 34.18 23.31 -5.79
CA ARG A 280 34.16 23.65 -4.36
C ARG A 280 35.54 23.52 -3.73
N GLY A 281 36.28 22.45 -4.04
CA GLY A 281 37.66 22.26 -3.59
C GLY A 281 38.59 23.38 -4.05
N TRP A 282 38.52 23.76 -5.32
CA TRP A 282 39.31 24.87 -5.88
C TRP A 282 38.99 26.22 -5.23
N ARG A 283 37.71 26.52 -4.99
CA ARG A 283 37.30 27.75 -4.29
C ARG A 283 37.85 27.80 -2.87
N HIS A 284 37.81 26.68 -2.16
CA HIS A 284 38.40 26.58 -0.82
C HIS A 284 39.93 26.77 -0.86
N LEU A 285 40.62 26.13 -1.79
CA LEU A 285 42.07 26.25 -1.94
C LEU A 285 42.50 27.69 -2.26
N MET A 286 41.75 28.37 -3.13
CA MET A 286 41.96 29.79 -3.45
C MET A 286 41.70 30.71 -2.26
N HIS A 287 40.70 30.39 -1.43
CA HIS A 287 40.44 31.12 -0.19
C HIS A 287 41.59 30.95 0.81
N VAL A 288 42.07 29.72 1.01
CA VAL A 288 43.25 29.44 1.85
C VAL A 288 44.48 30.18 1.33
N ARG A 289 44.73 30.14 0.01
CA ARG A 289 45.83 30.89 -0.61
C ARG A 289 45.69 32.40 -0.38
N LYS A 290 44.49 32.96 -0.51
CA LYS A 290 44.22 34.38 -0.25
C LYS A 290 44.51 34.74 1.20
N CYS A 291 44.05 33.93 2.16
CA CYS A 291 44.32 34.13 3.57
C CYS A 291 45.82 34.01 3.89
N PHE A 292 46.51 33.03 3.28
CA PHE A 292 47.95 32.86 3.44
C PHE A 292 48.73 34.06 2.92
N LEU A 293 48.41 34.58 1.74
CA LEU A 293 49.05 35.77 1.17
C LEU A 293 48.73 37.05 1.95
N ALA A 294 47.59 37.11 2.65
CA ALA A 294 47.27 38.22 3.55
C ALA A 294 48.09 38.18 4.84
N MET A 295 48.41 36.99 5.37
CA MET A 295 49.25 36.84 6.56
C MET A 295 50.76 36.87 6.23
N HIS A 296 51.13 36.46 5.03
CA HIS A 296 52.48 36.46 4.50
C HIS A 296 52.50 37.20 3.16
N PRO A 297 52.47 38.54 3.18
CA PRO A 297 52.65 39.30 1.95
C PRO A 297 53.99 38.89 1.33
N PRO A 298 54.04 38.56 0.04
CA PRO A 298 55.30 38.25 -0.61
C PRO A 298 56.24 39.43 -0.37
N ARG A 299 57.44 39.16 0.16
CA ARG A 299 58.51 40.17 0.13
C ARG A 299 58.61 40.60 -1.32
N LEU A 300 58.38 41.88 -1.58
CA LEU A 300 58.61 42.51 -2.88
C LEU A 300 59.92 41.94 -3.41
N ALA A 301 59.82 41.09 -4.44
CA ALA A 301 60.98 40.70 -5.19
C ALA A 301 61.54 42.02 -5.71
N ARG A 302 62.67 42.47 -5.14
CA ARG A 302 63.47 43.52 -5.75
C ARG A 302 63.61 43.10 -7.20
N GLU A 303 63.15 43.95 -8.10
CA GLU A 303 63.46 43.85 -9.52
C GLU A 303 64.98 43.83 -9.63
N ILE A 304 65.54 42.63 -9.67
CA ILE A 304 66.84 42.43 -10.29
C ILE A 304 66.48 42.25 -11.75
N THR A 305 66.57 43.33 -12.50
CA THR A 305 66.72 43.31 -13.96
C THR A 305 67.98 42.53 -14.27
N LEU A 306 67.87 41.20 -14.31
CA LEU A 306 68.83 40.36 -15.02
C LEU A 306 68.48 40.53 -16.49
N GLU A 307 69.17 41.46 -17.15
CA GLU A 307 69.33 41.46 -18.60
C GLU A 307 69.92 40.11 -18.99
N THR A 308 69.04 39.15 -19.26
CA THR A 308 69.41 37.88 -19.86
C THR A 308 69.35 38.14 -21.35
N GLU A 309 70.52 38.34 -21.96
CA GLU A 309 70.66 38.34 -23.41
C GLU A 309 69.93 37.11 -23.97
N ARG A 310 68.88 37.36 -24.75
CA ARG A 310 68.21 36.31 -25.51
C ARG A 310 69.12 35.94 -26.67
N GLU A 311 70.01 34.97 -26.45
CA GLU A 311 70.51 34.17 -27.56
C GLU A 311 69.33 33.39 -28.15
N SER A 312 68.96 33.76 -29.37
CA SER A 312 67.87 33.17 -30.14
C SER A 312 68.30 31.78 -30.62
N LEU A 313 68.15 30.75 -29.79
CA LEU A 313 68.17 29.38 -30.27
C LEU A 313 66.87 29.10 -31.02
N GLU A 314 66.95 29.06 -32.35
CA GLU A 314 65.88 28.64 -33.25
C GLU A 314 65.40 27.24 -32.86
N LEU A 315 64.17 27.15 -32.34
CA LEU A 315 63.46 25.88 -32.19
C LEU A 315 62.97 25.42 -33.56
N PRO A 316 63.19 24.17 -33.98
CA PRO A 316 62.69 23.68 -35.25
C PRO A 316 61.15 23.72 -35.30
N PRO A 317 60.54 23.97 -36.47
CA PRO A 317 59.11 24.18 -36.59
C PRO A 317 58.33 22.93 -36.16
N ARG A 318 57.31 23.13 -35.32
CA ARG A 318 56.37 22.08 -34.94
C ARG A 318 55.69 21.52 -36.20
N PRO A 319 55.57 20.20 -36.37
CA PRO A 319 54.86 19.64 -37.52
C PRO A 319 53.40 20.06 -37.48
N VAL A 320 52.95 20.68 -38.57
CA VAL A 320 51.56 21.03 -38.84
C VAL A 320 50.73 19.75 -38.84
N ARG A 321 49.82 19.62 -37.87
CA ARG A 321 48.87 18.51 -37.86
C ARG A 321 47.82 18.80 -38.94
N ILE A 322 48.00 18.20 -40.11
CA ILE A 322 47.01 18.24 -41.20
C ILE A 322 45.71 17.61 -40.67
N LEU A 323 44.67 18.42 -40.51
CA LEU A 323 43.30 17.96 -40.28
C LEU A 323 42.86 17.15 -41.49
N ARG A 324 42.71 15.83 -41.33
CA ARG A 324 42.04 15.01 -42.34
C ARG A 324 40.59 15.49 -42.49
N PRO A 325 40.10 15.69 -43.73
CA PRO A 325 38.73 16.11 -43.97
C PRO A 325 37.75 15.02 -43.48
N GLN A 326 36.64 15.45 -42.87
CA GLN A 326 35.50 14.59 -42.59
C GLN A 326 34.94 14.04 -43.92
N PRO A 327 34.69 12.73 -44.04
CA PRO A 327 33.83 12.24 -45.11
C PRO A 327 32.38 12.59 -44.78
N ALA A 328 31.76 13.32 -45.71
CA ALA A 328 30.31 13.49 -45.79
C ALA A 328 29.61 12.12 -45.91
N ALA A 329 28.36 12.11 -45.46
CA ALA A 329 27.46 10.97 -45.49
C ALA A 329 27.27 10.40 -46.90
N ASP A 330 27.35 9.07 -47.03
CA ASP A 330 26.37 8.25 -47.76
C ASP A 330 26.73 6.76 -47.67
N SER A 331 25.77 5.94 -47.21
CA SER A 331 25.52 4.51 -47.53
C SER A 331 25.00 3.69 -46.33
N PRO A 332 24.00 2.81 -46.53
CA PRO A 332 23.09 2.35 -45.48
C PRO A 332 23.69 1.21 -44.64
N ARG A 333 23.63 1.33 -43.31
CA ARG A 333 23.93 0.21 -42.40
C ARG A 333 22.74 -0.73 -42.29
N ARG A 334 22.95 -1.91 -42.86
CA ARG A 334 22.19 -3.16 -42.70
C ARG A 334 21.83 -3.43 -41.24
N VAL A 335 20.54 -3.41 -40.92
CA VAL A 335 20.01 -3.84 -39.62
C VAL A 335 20.09 -5.37 -39.55
N VAL A 336 21.03 -5.89 -38.77
CA VAL A 336 21.00 -7.30 -38.36
C VAL A 336 19.92 -7.44 -37.29
N ARG A 337 18.77 -8.00 -37.67
CA ARG A 337 17.73 -8.46 -36.74
C ARG A 337 18.29 -9.64 -35.94
N HIS A 338 18.54 -9.45 -34.65
CA HIS A 338 18.57 -10.57 -33.72
C HIS A 338 17.12 -11.03 -33.48
N GLN A 339 16.74 -12.16 -34.06
CA GLN A 339 15.55 -12.90 -33.66
C GLN A 339 15.80 -13.57 -32.30
N PRO A 340 14.89 -13.47 -31.32
CA PRO A 340 14.92 -14.32 -30.14
C PRO A 340 14.51 -15.75 -30.53
N ALA A 341 15.29 -16.73 -30.06
CA ALA A 341 15.03 -18.15 -30.29
C ALA A 341 13.68 -18.59 -29.70
N ALA A 342 12.88 -19.29 -30.50
CA ALA A 342 11.66 -19.96 -30.08
C ALA A 342 12.00 -21.25 -29.30
N PRO A 343 11.21 -21.61 -28.27
CA PRO A 343 11.38 -22.86 -27.53
C PRO A 343 10.96 -24.06 -28.39
N ARG A 344 11.86 -25.04 -28.54
CA ARG A 344 11.53 -26.36 -29.12
C ARG A 344 10.56 -27.10 -28.18
N MET A 345 9.33 -27.29 -28.64
CA MET A 345 8.45 -28.35 -28.17
C MET A 345 9.13 -29.71 -28.35
N ARG A 346 9.22 -30.49 -27.27
CA ARG A 346 9.38 -31.95 -27.32
C ARG A 346 8.01 -32.58 -27.10
N MET A 347 7.47 -33.13 -28.18
CA MET A 347 6.49 -34.21 -28.26
C MET A 347 7.08 -35.13 -29.34
N GLY A 348 7.28 -36.43 -29.22
CA GLY A 348 7.02 -37.46 -28.24
C GLY A 348 7.22 -38.78 -29.00
N ILE A 349 7.70 -39.83 -28.33
CA ILE A 349 7.25 -41.22 -28.51
C ILE A 349 7.21 -41.80 -27.10
#